data_AF-A0AAV0THA9-F1
#
_entry.id   AF-A0AAV0THA9-F1
#
_cell.length_a   1.000
_cell.length_b   1.000
_cell.length_c   1.000
_cell.angle_alpha   90.00
_cell.angle_beta   90.00
_cell.angle_gamma   90.00
#
_symmetry.space_group_name_H-M   'P 1'
#
loop_
_entity.id
_entity.type
_entity.pdbx_description
1 polymer ?
#
loop_
_entity_poly.entity_id
_entity_poly.type
_entity_poly.pdbx_seq_one_letter_code
_entity_poly.pdbx_strand_id
1 'polypeptide(L)'
;MPYVRRLLSTDSVVLPKLRDFLQPKQAGVQENSLAAEAAWVVSNLAATEAIVVELLIQAQLLPLLGHQFKDGSYEIRREVAFALTNIALASAGHMEDVLALDVVKGFLHLLTVADVAIVSNSLRFIENVLRVAPQGVSLVETNEGIDALETVQFECGEDHLSEWAAALANEFYGESYGINSPPNTAEVSTGFGFPSGDPVQSSFGTRQQAPALGIGGRGRGAHMTTPAWKK
;
A
#
# COMPACT_ATOMS: atom_id res chain seq x y z
N MET A 1 -3.80 7.86 -28.35
CA MET A 1 -4.84 8.92 -28.43
C MET A 1 -4.22 10.24 -28.95
N PRO A 2 -4.45 10.67 -30.21
CA PRO A 2 -3.71 11.79 -30.81
C PRO A 2 -3.85 13.13 -30.06
N TYR A 3 -5.04 13.41 -29.52
CA TYR A 3 -5.32 14.65 -28.79
C TYR A 3 -4.58 14.75 -27.45
N VAL A 4 -4.48 13.64 -26.72
CA VAL A 4 -3.74 13.58 -25.45
C VAL A 4 -2.26 13.85 -25.69
N ARG A 5 -1.67 13.24 -26.72
CA ARG A 5 -0.25 13.50 -27.06
C ARG A 5 0.00 14.96 -27.44
N ARG A 6 -0.94 15.62 -28.13
CA ARG A 6 -0.86 17.06 -28.44
C ARG A 6 -0.98 17.92 -27.18
N LEU A 7 -1.78 17.51 -26.21
CA LEU A 7 -1.89 18.19 -24.92
C LEU A 7 -0.58 18.10 -24.10
N LEU A 8 0.28 17.14 -24.41
CA LEU A 8 1.55 16.91 -23.71
C LEU A 8 2.78 17.28 -24.54
N SER A 9 2.60 17.95 -25.68
CA SER A 9 3.72 18.44 -26.48
C SER A 9 4.50 19.55 -25.76
N THR A 10 5.75 19.78 -26.15
CA THR A 10 6.64 20.79 -25.53
C THR A 10 6.04 22.20 -25.49
N ASP A 11 5.21 22.55 -26.47
CA ASP A 11 4.54 23.85 -26.54
C ASP A 11 3.29 23.95 -25.62
N SER A 12 2.91 22.87 -24.95
CA SER A 12 1.73 22.82 -24.09
C SER A 12 2.03 23.33 -22.69
N VAL A 13 1.16 24.22 -22.19
CA VAL A 13 1.23 24.77 -20.83
C VAL A 13 0.80 23.76 -19.75
N VAL A 14 0.23 22.62 -20.14
CA VAL A 14 -0.38 21.67 -19.20
C VAL A 14 0.66 21.06 -18.27
N LEU A 15 1.73 20.48 -18.81
CA LEU A 15 2.78 19.85 -17.99
C LEU A 15 3.46 20.84 -17.04
N PRO A 16 3.88 22.06 -17.48
CA PRO A 16 4.36 23.09 -16.57
C PRO A 16 3.37 23.43 -15.45
N LYS A 17 2.07 23.57 -15.77
CA LYS A 17 1.06 23.92 -14.75
C LYS A 17 0.79 22.80 -13.75
N LEU A 18 0.74 21.55 -14.20
CA LEU A 18 0.62 20.40 -13.30
C LEU A 18 1.80 20.36 -12.31
N ARG A 19 3.02 20.63 -12.78
CA ARG A 19 4.18 20.74 -11.90
C ARG A 19 4.01 21.88 -10.89
N ASP A 20 3.61 23.07 -11.33
CA ASP A 20 3.43 24.25 -10.46
C ASP A 20 2.44 23.98 -9.32
N PHE A 21 1.38 23.22 -9.60
CA PHE A 21 0.36 22.83 -8.62
C PHE A 21 0.83 21.73 -7.67
N LEU A 22 1.67 20.80 -8.14
CA LEU A 22 2.22 19.73 -7.31
C LEU A 22 3.47 20.14 -6.51
N GLN A 23 4.03 21.35 -6.74
CA GLN A 23 5.17 21.84 -5.96
C GLN A 23 4.84 21.84 -4.45
N PRO A 24 5.76 21.35 -3.59
CA PRO A 24 5.63 21.47 -2.16
C PRO A 24 5.57 22.94 -1.76
N LYS A 25 4.45 23.38 -1.21
CA LYS A 25 4.23 24.75 -0.72
C LYS A 25 3.69 24.66 0.70
N GLN A 26 4.00 25.67 1.53
CA GLN A 26 3.22 25.91 2.76
C GLN A 26 1.83 26.36 2.31
N ALA A 27 0.94 25.39 2.15
CA ALA A 27 -0.30 25.53 1.41
C ALA A 27 -1.49 25.76 2.35
N GLY A 28 -2.31 26.75 2.02
CA GLY A 28 -3.66 26.88 2.57
C GLY A 28 -4.60 25.84 1.95
N VAL A 29 -5.88 25.92 2.32
CA VAL A 29 -6.91 24.96 1.88
C VAL A 29 -7.05 24.94 0.34
N GLN A 30 -6.90 26.09 -0.32
CA GLN A 30 -7.08 26.20 -1.77
C GLN A 30 -5.92 25.58 -2.55
N GLU A 31 -4.68 25.75 -2.09
CA GLU A 31 -3.51 25.15 -2.72
C GLU A 31 -3.53 23.63 -2.60
N ASN A 32 -4.00 23.09 -1.45
CA ASN A 32 -4.17 21.64 -1.29
C ASN A 32 -5.21 21.05 -2.24
N SER A 33 -6.33 21.75 -2.44
CA SER A 33 -7.36 21.35 -3.40
C SER A 33 -6.81 21.34 -4.83
N LEU A 34 -6.03 22.36 -5.23
CA LEU A 34 -5.41 22.39 -6.56
C LEU A 34 -4.38 21.28 -6.77
N ALA A 35 -3.60 20.95 -5.73
CA ALA A 35 -2.65 19.83 -5.80
C ALA A 35 -3.36 18.48 -5.95
N ALA A 36 -4.46 18.26 -5.23
CA ALA A 36 -5.29 17.06 -5.37
C ALA A 36 -5.90 16.94 -6.78
N GLU A 37 -6.49 18.01 -7.31
CA GLU A 37 -7.03 18.04 -8.69
C GLU A 37 -5.92 17.82 -9.74
N ALA A 38 -4.74 18.39 -9.53
CA ALA A 38 -3.60 18.16 -10.41
C ALA A 38 -3.16 16.68 -10.40
N ALA A 39 -3.09 16.06 -9.21
CA ALA A 39 -2.79 14.63 -9.08
C ALA A 39 -3.86 13.76 -9.75
N TRP A 40 -5.14 14.12 -9.61
CA TRP A 40 -6.25 13.46 -10.29
C TRP A 40 -6.16 13.56 -11.82
N VAL A 41 -5.78 14.72 -12.37
CA VAL A 41 -5.52 14.85 -13.81
C VAL A 41 -4.35 13.95 -14.24
N VAL A 42 -3.26 13.91 -13.46
CA VAL A 42 -2.11 13.05 -13.77
C VAL A 42 -2.50 11.57 -13.75
N SER A 43 -3.35 11.13 -12.82
CA SER A 43 -3.80 9.73 -12.75
C SER A 43 -4.59 9.31 -14.00
N ASN A 44 -5.45 10.20 -14.50
CA ASN A 44 -6.20 9.98 -15.73
C ASN A 44 -5.30 9.94 -16.97
N LEU A 45 -4.29 10.81 -17.03
CA LEU A 45 -3.30 10.77 -18.11
C LEU A 45 -2.50 9.46 -18.08
N ALA A 46 -2.03 9.05 -16.90
CA ALA A 46 -1.25 7.82 -16.72
C ALA A 46 -2.03 6.55 -17.09
N ALA A 47 -3.37 6.56 -16.95
CA ALA A 47 -4.23 5.43 -17.31
C ALA A 47 -4.38 5.22 -18.83
N THR A 48 -3.81 6.08 -19.69
CA THR A 48 -4.07 6.03 -21.15
C THR A 48 -3.15 5.09 -21.93
N GLU A 49 -1.86 5.40 -22.02
CA GLU A 49 -0.86 4.63 -22.77
C GLU A 49 0.55 4.85 -22.18
N ALA A 50 1.42 3.84 -22.29
CA ALA A 50 2.77 3.89 -21.71
C ALA A 50 3.59 5.11 -22.16
N ILE A 51 3.47 5.53 -23.43
CA ILE A 51 4.15 6.73 -23.93
C ILE A 51 3.71 8.02 -23.21
N VAL A 52 2.49 8.08 -22.69
CA VAL A 52 2.03 9.22 -21.88
C VAL A 52 2.73 9.21 -20.53
N VAL A 53 2.92 8.03 -19.91
CA VAL A 53 3.68 7.89 -18.66
C VAL A 53 5.12 8.37 -18.82
N GLU A 54 5.78 7.99 -19.91
CA GLU A 54 7.13 8.48 -20.25
C GLU A 54 7.19 10.01 -20.31
N LEU A 55 6.20 10.66 -20.94
CA LEU A 55 6.13 12.12 -21.00
C LEU A 55 5.90 12.76 -19.63
N LEU A 56 5.11 12.13 -18.75
CA LEU A 56 4.90 12.60 -17.38
C LEU A 56 6.19 12.52 -16.55
N ILE A 57 6.94 11.42 -16.70
CA ILE A 57 8.25 11.22 -16.04
C ILE A 57 9.26 12.23 -16.56
N GLN A 58 9.38 12.41 -17.88
CA GLN A 58 10.25 13.42 -18.50
C GLN A 58 9.91 14.84 -18.04
N ALA A 59 8.64 15.11 -17.76
CA ALA A 59 8.19 16.38 -17.21
C ALA A 59 8.53 16.57 -15.72
N GLN A 60 9.17 15.61 -15.06
CA GLN A 60 9.51 15.63 -13.63
C GLN A 60 8.29 15.67 -12.70
N LEU A 61 7.19 15.02 -13.11
CA LEU A 61 6.01 14.88 -12.26
C LEU A 61 6.17 13.74 -11.23
N LEU A 62 6.87 12.66 -11.59
CA LEU A 62 6.99 11.48 -10.72
C LEU A 62 7.65 11.80 -9.35
N PRO A 63 8.77 12.55 -9.27
CA PRO A 63 9.34 12.94 -7.97
C PRO A 63 8.40 13.82 -7.14
N LEU A 64 7.61 14.69 -7.78
CA LEU A 64 6.63 15.54 -7.09
C LEU A 64 5.48 14.71 -6.53
N LEU A 65 5.00 13.71 -7.27
CA LEU A 65 4.02 12.75 -6.76
C LEU A 65 4.59 11.99 -5.55
N GLY A 66 5.84 11.50 -5.61
CA GLY A 66 6.48 10.85 -4.47
C GLY A 66 6.52 11.75 -3.22
N HIS A 67 6.92 13.01 -3.37
CA HIS A 67 6.90 13.97 -2.28
C HIS A 67 5.49 14.20 -1.73
N GLN A 68 4.50 14.41 -2.59
CA GLN A 68 3.12 14.64 -2.16
C GLN A 68 2.49 13.41 -1.52
N PHE A 69 2.88 12.21 -1.95
CA PHE A 69 2.47 10.95 -1.32
C PHE A 69 3.01 10.83 0.11
N LYS A 70 4.24 11.30 0.34
CA LYS A 70 4.89 11.24 1.66
C LYS A 70 4.41 12.33 2.61
N ASP A 71 4.45 13.58 2.14
CA ASP A 71 4.34 14.77 2.99
C ASP A 71 3.07 15.61 2.73
N GLY A 72 2.27 15.27 1.70
CA GLY A 72 1.04 15.97 1.37
C GLY A 72 -0.09 15.70 2.36
N SER A 73 -1.17 16.50 2.29
CA SER A 73 -2.38 16.26 3.09
C SER A 73 -3.05 14.93 2.70
N TYR A 74 -3.95 14.42 3.54
CA TYR A 74 -4.65 13.17 3.27
C TYR A 74 -5.38 13.18 1.92
N GLU A 75 -6.04 14.30 1.59
CA GLU A 75 -6.76 14.50 0.33
C GLU A 75 -5.82 14.40 -0.87
N ILE A 76 -4.62 15.01 -0.79
CA ILE A 76 -3.63 14.95 -1.86
C ILE A 76 -3.07 13.53 -1.99
N ARG A 77 -2.69 12.89 -0.86
CA ARG A 77 -2.13 11.53 -0.85
C ARG A 77 -3.05 10.53 -1.54
N ARG A 78 -4.36 10.65 -1.34
CA ARG A 78 -5.36 9.80 -1.97
C ARG A 78 -5.31 9.88 -3.50
N GLU A 79 -5.32 11.09 -4.06
CA GLU A 79 -5.27 11.28 -5.52
C GLU A 79 -3.92 10.88 -6.10
N VAL A 80 -2.85 11.16 -5.37
CA VAL A 80 -1.50 10.75 -5.73
C VAL A 80 -1.36 9.22 -5.74
N ALA A 81 -2.01 8.50 -4.83
CA ALA A 81 -2.02 7.04 -4.81
C ALA A 81 -2.56 6.47 -6.12
N PHE A 82 -3.66 7.03 -6.65
CA PHE A 82 -4.18 6.62 -7.96
C PHE A 82 -3.20 6.90 -9.10
N ALA A 83 -2.54 8.06 -9.08
CA ALA A 83 -1.56 8.42 -10.08
C ALA A 83 -0.37 7.46 -10.09
N LEU A 84 0.21 7.18 -8.92
CA LEU A 84 1.34 6.26 -8.77
C LEU A 84 0.97 4.83 -9.18
N THR A 85 -0.22 4.34 -8.80
CA THR A 85 -0.68 3.01 -9.21
C THR A 85 -0.80 2.90 -10.74
N ASN A 86 -1.38 3.90 -11.40
CA ASN A 86 -1.53 3.89 -12.86
C ASN A 86 -0.18 3.97 -13.59
N ILE A 87 0.77 4.75 -13.06
CA ILE A 87 2.15 4.79 -13.59
C ILE A 87 2.82 3.42 -13.45
N ALA A 88 2.78 2.82 -12.26
CA ALA A 88 3.41 1.52 -11.99
C ALA A 88 2.82 0.38 -12.84
N LEU A 89 1.53 0.46 -13.19
CA LEU A 89 0.86 -0.54 -14.04
C LEU A 89 1.22 -0.43 -15.53
N ALA A 90 1.86 0.66 -15.96
CA ALA A 90 2.11 0.87 -17.39
C ALA A 90 3.26 0.02 -17.95
N SER A 91 4.28 -0.32 -17.14
CA SER A 91 5.35 -1.26 -17.50
C SER A 91 6.15 -1.71 -16.27
N ALA A 92 6.95 -2.77 -16.38
CA ALA A 92 7.87 -3.18 -15.32
C ALA A 92 8.93 -2.10 -15.00
N GLY A 93 9.42 -1.37 -16.00
CA GLY A 93 10.33 -0.25 -15.78
C GLY A 93 9.67 0.89 -14.99
N HIS A 94 8.42 1.22 -15.30
CA HIS A 94 7.68 2.23 -14.55
C HIS A 94 7.37 1.78 -13.10
N MET A 95 7.19 0.47 -12.87
CA MET A 95 7.11 -0.07 -11.51
C MET A 95 8.40 0.20 -10.75
N GLU A 96 9.57 -0.08 -11.35
CA GLU A 96 10.86 0.20 -10.71
C GLU A 96 11.04 1.69 -10.40
N ASP A 97 10.66 2.58 -11.33
CA ASP A 97 10.69 4.03 -11.12
C ASP A 97 9.81 4.47 -9.94
N VAL A 98 8.61 3.88 -9.79
CA VAL A 98 7.71 4.18 -8.67
C VAL A 98 8.24 3.61 -7.35
N LEU A 99 8.79 2.39 -7.36
CA LEU A 99 9.38 1.77 -6.17
C LEU A 99 10.61 2.53 -5.66
N ALA A 100 11.36 3.18 -6.56
CA ALA A 100 12.49 4.05 -6.18
C ALA A 100 12.07 5.26 -5.32
N LEU A 101 10.77 5.58 -5.24
CA LEU A 101 10.22 6.63 -4.37
C LEU A 101 9.93 6.17 -2.93
N ASP A 102 10.17 4.88 -2.59
CA ASP A 102 9.92 4.32 -1.25
C ASP A 102 8.45 4.44 -0.78
N VAL A 103 7.52 4.11 -1.68
CA VAL A 103 6.08 4.33 -1.47
C VAL A 103 5.34 3.12 -0.88
N VAL A 104 5.98 1.94 -0.80
CA VAL A 104 5.32 0.68 -0.41
C VAL A 104 4.68 0.78 0.96
N LYS A 105 5.41 1.27 1.97
CA LYS A 105 4.87 1.45 3.33
C LYS A 105 3.65 2.37 3.35
N GLY A 106 3.66 3.43 2.54
CA GLY A 106 2.53 4.35 2.44
C GLY A 106 1.30 3.66 1.83
N PHE A 107 1.47 2.84 0.78
CA PHE A 107 0.38 2.06 0.19
C PHE A 107 -0.18 1.01 1.15
N LEU A 108 0.67 0.34 1.93
CA LEU A 108 0.23 -0.60 2.96
C LEU A 108 -0.59 0.10 4.05
N HIS A 109 -0.20 1.31 4.46
CA HIS A 109 -1.01 2.12 5.37
C HIS A 109 -2.38 2.51 4.78
N LEU A 110 -2.46 2.74 3.46
CA LEU A 110 -3.72 3.03 2.78
C LEU A 110 -4.69 1.84 2.73
N LEU A 111 -4.26 0.62 3.09
CA LEU A 111 -5.15 -0.53 3.21
C LEU A 111 -6.07 -0.45 4.44
N THR A 112 -5.71 0.33 5.45
CA THR A 112 -6.46 0.43 6.72
C THR A 112 -7.44 1.59 6.76
N VAL A 113 -7.63 2.31 5.64
CA VAL A 113 -8.54 3.46 5.58
C VAL A 113 -9.97 3.02 5.26
N ALA A 114 -10.95 3.83 5.65
CA ALA A 114 -12.37 3.51 5.43
C ALA A 114 -12.83 3.63 3.96
N ASP A 115 -12.03 4.28 3.10
CA ASP A 115 -12.41 4.52 1.72
C ASP A 115 -12.12 3.30 0.83
N VAL A 116 -13.18 2.58 0.45
CA VAL A 116 -13.14 1.36 -0.36
C VAL A 116 -12.36 1.54 -1.66
N ALA A 117 -12.47 2.69 -2.33
CA ALA A 117 -11.78 2.94 -3.58
C ALA A 117 -10.26 3.07 -3.38
N ILE A 118 -9.84 3.64 -2.24
CA ILE A 118 -8.43 3.76 -1.86
C ILE A 118 -7.86 2.40 -1.47
N VAL A 119 -8.59 1.60 -0.69
CA VAL A 119 -8.18 0.24 -0.33
C VAL A 119 -8.04 -0.62 -1.58
N SER A 120 -9.03 -0.59 -2.48
CA SER A 120 -9.00 -1.30 -3.76
C SER A 120 -7.81 -0.87 -4.64
N ASN A 121 -7.56 0.43 -4.79
CA ASN A 121 -6.41 0.93 -5.55
C ASN A 121 -5.08 0.52 -4.91
N SER A 122 -5.01 0.45 -3.58
CA SER A 122 -3.82 0.05 -2.84
C SER A 122 -3.56 -1.45 -2.98
N LEU A 123 -4.59 -2.30 -2.86
CA LEU A 123 -4.48 -3.74 -3.15
C LEU A 123 -4.00 -3.96 -4.59
N ARG A 124 -4.55 -3.23 -5.56
CA ARG A 124 -4.10 -3.29 -6.96
C ARG A 124 -2.61 -2.94 -7.13
N PHE A 125 -2.13 -1.94 -6.40
CA PHE A 125 -0.71 -1.59 -6.40
C PHE A 125 0.14 -2.70 -5.77
N ILE A 126 -0.25 -3.18 -4.58
CA ILE A 126 0.48 -4.22 -3.85
C ILE A 126 0.52 -5.53 -4.64
N GLU A 127 -0.58 -5.95 -5.27
CA GLU A 127 -0.58 -7.10 -6.17
C GLU A 127 0.42 -6.93 -7.31
N ASN A 128 0.46 -5.75 -7.93
CA ASN A 128 1.40 -5.47 -9.01
C ASN A 128 2.85 -5.54 -8.50
N VAL A 129 3.13 -5.03 -7.28
CA VAL A 129 4.44 -5.17 -6.64
C VAL A 129 4.80 -6.65 -6.45
N LEU A 130 3.90 -7.45 -5.88
CA LEU A 130 4.11 -8.89 -5.64
C LEU A 130 4.37 -9.68 -6.93
N ARG A 131 3.69 -9.32 -8.03
CA ARG A 131 3.76 -10.05 -9.30
C ARG A 131 4.89 -9.62 -10.22
N VAL A 132 5.21 -8.32 -10.26
CA VAL A 132 6.08 -7.75 -11.30
C VAL A 132 7.44 -7.32 -10.76
N ALA A 133 7.54 -6.88 -9.50
CA ALA A 133 8.80 -6.38 -8.97
C ALA A 133 9.76 -7.54 -8.66
N PRO A 134 11.05 -7.47 -9.08
CA PRO A 134 12.03 -8.55 -8.88
C PRO A 134 12.24 -9.01 -7.43
N GLN A 135 11.86 -8.18 -6.45
CA GLN A 135 11.91 -8.48 -5.01
C GLN A 135 10.61 -8.10 -4.30
N GLY A 136 9.48 -8.13 -5.03
CA GLY A 136 8.19 -7.64 -4.54
C GLY A 136 7.74 -8.30 -3.24
N VAL A 137 7.90 -9.63 -3.15
CA VAL A 137 7.50 -10.42 -1.97
C VAL A 137 8.31 -10.02 -0.72
N SER A 138 9.64 -10.03 -0.81
CA SER A 138 10.50 -9.60 0.30
C SER A 138 10.30 -8.13 0.67
N LEU A 139 10.04 -7.27 -0.32
CA LEU A 139 9.80 -5.85 -0.11
C LEU A 139 8.50 -5.61 0.66
N VAL A 140 7.42 -6.30 0.31
CA VAL A 140 6.13 -6.19 1.01
C VAL A 140 6.23 -6.79 2.41
N GLU A 141 6.89 -7.94 2.59
CA GLU A 141 7.14 -8.55 3.91
C GLU A 141 7.89 -7.61 4.85
N THR A 142 9.02 -7.04 4.39
CA THR A 142 9.87 -6.14 5.21
C THR A 142 9.14 -4.86 5.63
N ASN A 143 8.05 -4.51 4.95
CA ASN A 143 7.23 -3.34 5.25
C ASN A 143 5.94 -3.67 6.03
N GLU A 144 5.89 -4.80 6.75
CA GLU A 144 4.73 -5.23 7.54
C GLU A 144 3.50 -5.51 6.66
N GLY A 145 3.72 -5.92 5.41
CA GLY A 145 2.66 -6.07 4.41
C GLY A 145 1.76 -7.28 4.62
N ILE A 146 2.25 -8.33 5.28
CA ILE A 146 1.44 -9.50 5.63
C ILE A 146 0.34 -9.07 6.62
N ASP A 147 0.73 -8.41 7.71
CA ASP A 147 -0.21 -7.89 8.71
C ASP A 147 -1.24 -6.92 8.10
N ALA A 148 -0.82 -6.08 7.17
CA ALA A 148 -1.72 -5.17 6.45
C ALA A 148 -2.73 -5.89 5.57
N LEU A 149 -2.33 -6.97 4.88
CA LEU A 149 -3.23 -7.81 4.08
C LEU A 149 -4.20 -8.59 4.97
N GLU A 150 -3.73 -9.14 6.09
CA GLU A 150 -4.60 -9.82 7.08
C GLU A 150 -5.63 -8.86 7.68
N THR A 151 -5.22 -7.62 7.96
CA THR A 151 -6.15 -6.57 8.43
C THR A 151 -7.28 -6.36 7.43
N VAL A 152 -6.99 -6.27 6.13
CA VAL A 152 -8.04 -6.17 5.11
C VAL A 152 -8.89 -7.43 5.08
N GLN A 153 -8.28 -8.62 5.11
CA GLN A 153 -9.00 -9.89 5.08
C GLN A 153 -10.03 -10.03 6.21
N PHE A 154 -9.69 -9.63 7.43
CA PHE A 154 -10.53 -9.88 8.62
C PHE A 154 -11.35 -8.67 9.06
N GLU A 155 -10.90 -7.45 8.78
CA GLU A 155 -11.52 -6.22 9.27
C GLU A 155 -12.20 -5.39 8.16
N CYS A 156 -11.93 -5.66 6.88
CA CYS A 156 -12.64 -4.98 5.81
C CYS A 156 -14.10 -5.45 5.75
N GLY A 157 -15.03 -4.50 5.72
CA GLY A 157 -16.47 -4.78 5.62
C GLY A 157 -16.95 -5.13 4.20
N GLU A 158 -16.03 -5.19 3.23
CA GLU A 158 -16.34 -5.42 1.83
C GLU A 158 -15.80 -6.80 1.39
N ASP A 159 -16.70 -7.77 1.22
CA ASP A 159 -16.35 -9.18 0.95
C ASP A 159 -15.33 -9.34 -0.19
N HIS A 160 -15.51 -8.59 -1.29
CA HIS A 160 -14.62 -8.66 -2.45
C HIS A 160 -13.19 -8.20 -2.16
N LEU A 161 -12.99 -7.23 -1.25
CA LEU A 161 -11.65 -6.78 -0.85
C LEU A 161 -11.03 -7.77 0.12
N SER A 162 -11.82 -8.31 1.04
CA SER A 162 -11.37 -9.34 1.99
C SER A 162 -10.91 -10.60 1.27
N GLU A 163 -11.68 -11.06 0.26
CA GLU A 163 -11.32 -12.20 -0.59
C GLU A 163 -10.06 -11.92 -1.41
N TRP A 164 -9.91 -10.71 -1.97
CA TRP A 164 -8.72 -10.33 -2.73
C TRP A 164 -7.46 -10.33 -1.85
N ALA A 165 -7.53 -9.72 -0.65
CA ALA A 165 -6.42 -9.72 0.29
C ALA A 165 -6.04 -11.13 0.75
N ALA A 166 -7.04 -11.97 1.06
CA ALA A 166 -6.83 -13.38 1.43
C ALA A 166 -6.15 -14.17 0.30
N ALA A 167 -6.58 -13.95 -0.95
CA ALA A 167 -5.98 -14.61 -2.11
C ALA A 167 -4.50 -14.23 -2.27
N LEU A 168 -4.16 -12.94 -2.14
CA LEU A 168 -2.77 -12.48 -2.19
C LEU A 168 -1.94 -13.05 -1.03
N ALA A 169 -2.46 -13.02 0.19
CA ALA A 169 -1.77 -13.57 1.36
C ALA A 169 -1.50 -15.07 1.19
N ASN A 170 -2.49 -15.85 0.75
CA ASN A 170 -2.33 -17.27 0.55
C ASN A 170 -1.39 -17.61 -0.62
N GLU A 171 -1.46 -16.87 -1.73
CA GLU A 171 -0.62 -17.12 -2.91
C GLU A 171 0.86 -16.84 -2.64
N PHE A 172 1.18 -15.72 -1.99
CA PHE A 172 2.55 -15.27 -1.81
C PHE A 172 3.15 -15.63 -0.45
N TYR A 173 2.33 -15.78 0.60
CA TYR A 173 2.76 -15.99 1.99
C TYR A 173 2.13 -17.22 2.67
N GLY A 174 1.50 -18.11 1.89
CA GLY A 174 0.91 -19.36 2.42
C GLY A 174 1.96 -20.37 2.91
N GLU A 175 1.53 -21.61 3.15
CA GLU A 175 2.35 -22.67 3.78
C GLU A 175 3.66 -23.02 3.04
N SER A 176 3.79 -22.63 1.77
CA SER A 176 4.99 -22.85 0.96
C SER A 176 6.02 -21.73 1.09
N TYR A 177 5.65 -20.60 1.70
CA TYR A 177 6.53 -19.45 1.89
C TYR A 177 7.63 -19.78 2.89
N GLY A 178 8.88 -19.41 2.59
CA GLY A 178 10.04 -19.72 3.44
C GLY A 178 10.67 -21.11 3.22
N ILE A 179 9.97 -22.08 2.63
CA ILE A 179 10.50 -23.44 2.39
C ILE A 179 11.62 -23.45 1.32
N ASN A 180 11.57 -22.51 0.38
CA ASN A 180 12.59 -22.32 -0.66
C ASN A 180 13.47 -21.08 -0.44
N SER A 181 13.35 -20.41 0.71
CA SER A 181 14.20 -19.26 1.00
C SER A 181 15.64 -19.74 1.23
N PRO A 182 16.65 -19.12 0.58
CA PRO A 182 18.04 -19.46 0.86
C PRO A 182 18.31 -19.30 2.36
N PRO A 183 19.08 -20.22 2.98
CA PRO A 183 19.36 -20.12 4.40
C PRO A 183 19.98 -18.75 4.67
N ASN A 184 19.36 -17.99 5.57
CA ASN A 184 19.84 -16.69 5.99
C ASN A 184 21.25 -16.91 6.58
N THR A 185 22.30 -16.57 5.83
CA THR A 185 23.69 -16.62 6.33
C THR A 185 23.95 -15.42 7.22
N ALA A 186 23.22 -15.36 8.32
CA ALA A 186 23.43 -14.43 9.41
C ALA A 186 22.96 -15.10 10.69
N GLU A 187 23.73 -16.09 11.14
CA GLU A 187 24.03 -16.40 12.56
C GLU A 187 24.80 -17.71 12.63
N VAL A 188 26.11 -17.65 12.33
CA VAL A 188 27.06 -18.61 12.89
C VAL A 188 27.50 -18.04 14.22
N SER A 189 27.03 -18.66 15.31
CA SER A 189 27.77 -18.96 16.55
C SER A 189 26.80 -19.05 17.72
N THR A 190 26.60 -20.24 18.28
CA THR A 190 27.14 -20.59 19.61
C THR A 190 26.71 -22.02 19.97
N GLY A 191 27.65 -22.78 20.55
CA GLY A 191 27.63 -24.23 20.59
C GLY A 191 26.66 -24.87 21.59
N PHE A 192 26.33 -26.12 21.30
CA PHE A 192 25.72 -27.06 22.25
C PHE A 192 26.76 -28.11 22.64
N GLY A 193 27.41 -27.88 23.78
CA GLY A 193 28.15 -28.90 24.53
C GLY A 193 27.20 -29.60 25.50
N PHE A 194 27.16 -30.93 25.43
CA PHE A 194 26.49 -31.78 26.42
C PHE A 194 27.21 -31.72 27.78
N PRO A 195 26.47 -31.93 28.88
CA PRO A 195 26.98 -32.87 29.87
C PRO A 195 25.93 -33.87 30.37
N SER A 196 26.42 -35.06 30.70
CA SER A 196 25.70 -36.17 31.34
C SER A 196 25.89 -36.13 32.87
N GLY A 197 24.89 -36.58 33.64
CA GLY A 197 25.06 -37.12 35.01
C GLY A 197 24.13 -36.59 36.12
N ASP A 198 23.10 -37.38 36.46
CA ASP A 198 22.10 -37.31 37.57
C ASP A 198 22.68 -37.54 39.00
N PRO A 199 21.88 -37.64 40.12
CA PRO A 199 20.54 -37.11 40.52
C PRO A 199 20.49 -36.51 41.97
N VAL A 200 19.31 -36.06 42.46
CA VAL A 200 18.64 -36.42 43.76
C VAL A 200 17.58 -35.38 44.22
N GLN A 201 16.33 -35.86 44.38
CA GLN A 201 15.23 -35.61 45.37
C GLN A 201 15.10 -34.24 46.08
N SER A 202 13.94 -33.71 46.47
CA SER A 202 12.50 -34.01 46.37
C SER A 202 11.73 -32.86 47.05
N SER A 203 10.44 -32.70 46.72
CA SER A 203 9.32 -32.39 47.63
C SER A 203 8.51 -31.09 47.45
N PHE A 204 7.26 -31.35 47.05
CA PHE A 204 5.98 -30.81 47.52
C PHE A 204 5.63 -29.32 47.39
N GLY A 205 4.51 -29.08 46.69
CA GLY A 205 3.48 -28.17 47.19
C GLY A 205 2.65 -27.42 46.15
N THR A 206 1.43 -27.91 45.85
CA THR A 206 0.17 -27.16 45.52
C THR A 206 0.14 -26.22 44.29
N ARG A 207 -0.95 -25.95 43.59
CA ARG A 207 -2.30 -26.50 43.28
C ARG A 207 -2.97 -25.39 42.42
N GLN A 208 -3.79 -25.77 41.41
CA GLN A 208 -4.85 -24.96 40.74
C GLN A 208 -4.39 -23.83 39.78
N GLN A 209 -5.10 -23.42 38.72
CA GLN A 209 -6.23 -23.90 37.88
C GLN A 209 -6.33 -22.84 36.74
N ALA A 210 -6.64 -23.23 35.50
CA ALA A 210 -7.02 -22.32 34.39
C ALA A 210 -8.57 -22.14 34.37
N PRO A 211 -9.23 -21.51 33.37
CA PRO A 211 -9.01 -20.25 32.62
C PRO A 211 -10.30 -19.34 32.61
N ALA A 212 -10.33 -18.30 31.75
CA ALA A 212 -11.47 -17.90 30.87
C ALA A 212 -12.14 -16.51 31.03
N LEU A 213 -12.21 -15.82 29.87
CA LEU A 213 -13.31 -15.03 29.25
C LEU A 213 -13.66 -13.61 29.73
N GLY A 214 -13.76 -12.71 28.73
CA GLY A 214 -14.21 -11.32 28.83
C GLY A 214 -15.72 -11.12 28.68
N ILE A 215 -16.15 -9.86 28.47
CA ILE A 215 -17.39 -9.40 27.80
C ILE A 215 -17.49 -7.85 27.87
N GLY A 216 -17.95 -7.25 26.76
CA GLY A 216 -18.85 -6.08 26.74
C GLY A 216 -18.18 -4.71 26.48
N GLY A 217 -18.23 -4.10 25.29
CA GLY A 217 -19.31 -4.06 24.31
C GLY A 217 -20.23 -2.85 24.59
N ARG A 218 -19.96 -1.70 23.96
CA ARG A 218 -20.88 -0.55 23.93
C ARG A 218 -21.08 -0.12 22.48
N GLY A 219 -22.18 -0.58 21.89
CA GLY A 219 -22.68 -0.08 20.62
C GLY A 219 -23.34 1.30 20.76
N ARG A 220 -23.37 2.03 19.65
CA ARG A 220 -24.43 3.01 19.35
C ARG A 220 -24.76 2.90 17.87
N GLY A 221 -26.03 2.56 17.61
CA GLY A 221 -26.59 2.38 16.29
C GLY A 221 -26.70 3.68 15.50
N ALA A 222 -26.52 3.52 14.19
CA ALA A 222 -26.84 4.52 13.19
C ALA A 222 -28.36 4.64 13.04
N HIS A 223 -28.89 5.86 13.18
CA HIS A 223 -30.19 6.20 12.62
C HIS A 223 -29.99 6.65 11.18
N MET A 224 -30.64 5.90 10.29
CA MET A 224 -30.65 6.05 8.84
C MET A 224 -31.36 7.33 8.39
N THR A 225 -30.76 8.03 7.43
CA THR A 225 -31.47 8.92 6.49
C THR A 225 -31.21 8.40 5.07
N THR A 226 -32.29 8.06 4.36
CA THR A 226 -32.24 7.56 2.98
C THR A 226 -32.03 8.70 1.98
N PRO A 227 -31.22 8.52 0.91
CA PRO A 227 -30.97 9.57 -0.07
C PRO A 227 -32.11 9.79 -1.07
N ALA A 228 -32.21 11.03 -1.56
CA ALA A 228 -33.39 11.65 -2.20
C ALA A 228 -33.64 11.30 -3.68
N TRP A 229 -33.14 10.17 -4.20
CA TRP A 229 -33.35 9.77 -5.60
C TRP A 229 -34.31 8.59 -5.79
N LYS A 230 -34.96 8.13 -4.71
CA LYS A 230 -36.14 7.25 -4.80
C LYS A 230 -37.43 8.08 -4.84
N LYS A 231 -37.82 8.51 -6.03
CA LYS A 231 -39.21 8.79 -6.41
C LYS A 231 -39.44 8.27 -7.82
#